data_AF-A0A174VYV3-F1
#
_entry.id   AF-A0A174VYV3-F1
#
_cell.length_a   1.000
_cell.length_b   1.000
_cell.length_c   1.000
_cell.angle_alpha   90.00
_cell.angle_beta   90.00
_cell.angle_gamma   90.00
#
_symmetry.space_group_name_H-M   'P 1'
#
loop_
_entity.id
_entity.type
_entity.pdbx_description
1 polymer ?
#
loop_
_entity_poly.entity_id
_entity_poly.type
_entity_poly.pdbx_seq_one_letter_code
_entity_poly.pdbx_strand_id
1 'polypeptide(L)' 'MITSRKISQVNVFAGSPWEVASVKNLLKAAYIEVSMKENGRNGFLLSVPCEYYTAAMRVIGNRKIS' A
#
# COMPACT_ATOMS: atom_id res chain seq x y z
N MET A 1 11.77 17.36 -19.90
CA MET A 1 11.46 17.44 -18.47
C MET A 1 11.15 16.04 -17.97
N ILE A 2 12.18 15.30 -17.55
CA ILE A 2 11.96 13.98 -16.96
C ILE A 2 11.43 14.25 -15.57
N THR A 3 10.10 14.16 -15.39
CA THR A 3 9.53 14.05 -14.06
C THR A 3 9.90 12.68 -13.55
N SER A 4 11.16 12.50 -13.15
CA SER A 4 11.54 11.53 -12.13
C SER A 4 10.91 12.01 -10.83
N ARG A 5 9.58 12.05 -10.78
CA ARG A 5 8.84 11.77 -9.57
C ARG A 5 9.16 10.31 -9.33
N LYS A 6 10.35 10.07 -8.78
CA LYS A 6 10.65 8.87 -8.02
C LYS A 6 9.72 9.02 -6.83
N ILE A 7 8.44 8.69 -7.05
CA ILE A 7 7.43 8.66 -6.03
C ILE A 7 8.04 7.69 -5.03
N SER A 8 8.55 8.23 -3.93
CA SER A 8 9.19 7.42 -2.89
C SER A 8 8.10 6.51 -2.36
N GLN A 9 8.05 5.29 -2.89
CA GLN A 9 7.02 4.35 -2.52
C GLN A 9 7.39 3.83 -1.13
N VAL A 10 6.52 4.09 -0.17
CA VAL A 10 6.71 3.68 1.22
C VAL A 10 6.03 2.33 1.41
N ASN A 11 6.75 1.37 1.97
CA ASN A 11 6.18 0.09 2.35
C ASN A 11 5.27 0.28 3.56
N VAL A 12 3.97 -0.01 3.41
CA VAL A 12 2.96 0.22 4.45
C VAL A 12 2.39 -1.06 5.04
N PHE A 13 2.47 -2.19 4.33
CA PHE A 13 1.83 -3.43 4.77
C PHE A 13 2.58 -4.65 4.24
N ALA A 14 2.78 -5.64 5.11
CA ALA A 14 3.38 -6.93 4.80
C ALA A 14 2.44 -8.05 5.30
N GLY A 15 2.09 -9.02 4.46
CA GLY A 15 1.16 -10.08 4.86
C GLY A 15 0.90 -11.14 3.79
N SER A 16 -0.12 -11.95 4.04
CA SER A 16 -0.56 -13.00 3.11
C SER A 16 -1.13 -12.40 1.83
N PRO A 17 -1.08 -13.12 0.68
CA PRO A 17 -1.57 -12.58 -0.59
C PRO A 17 -3.03 -12.13 -0.52
N TRP A 18 -3.88 -12.86 0.21
CA TRP A 18 -5.28 -12.52 0.44
C TRP A 18 -5.46 -11.24 1.26
N GLU A 19 -4.64 -11.03 2.29
CA GLU A 19 -4.69 -9.86 3.14
C GLU A 19 -4.24 -8.61 2.38
N VAL A 20 -3.16 -8.74 1.60
CA VAL A 20 -2.61 -7.67 0.75
C VAL A 20 -3.59 -7.30 -0.35
N ALA A 21 -4.25 -8.27 -0.99
CA ALA A 21 -5.29 -8.00 -2.00
C ALA A 21 -6.46 -7.21 -1.41
N SER A 22 -6.88 -7.52 -0.17
CA SER A 22 -7.92 -6.77 0.51
C SER A 22 -7.49 -5.34 0.85
N VAL A 23 -6.26 -5.13 1.37
CA VAL A 23 -5.72 -3.77 1.58
C VAL A 23 -5.66 -3.00 0.26
N LYS A 24 -5.21 -3.65 -0.81
CA LYS A 24 -5.12 -3.06 -2.15
C LYS A 24 -6.48 -2.55 -2.62
N ASN A 25 -7.53 -3.34 -2.46
CA ASN A 25 -8.89 -2.95 -2.85
C ASN A 25 -9.40 -1.78 -2.01
N LEU A 26 -9.13 -1.75 -0.70
CA LEU A 26 -9.50 -0.64 0.18
C LEU A 26 -8.81 0.67 -0.23
N LEU A 27 -7.51 0.61 -0.52
CA LEU A 27 -6.75 1.79 -0.94
C LEU A 27 -7.17 2.25 -2.35
N LYS A 28 -7.47 1.31 -3.25
CA LYS A 28 -8.04 1.62 -4.56
C LYS A 28 -9.42 2.29 -4.45
N ALA A 29 -10.26 1.85 -3.52
CA ALA A 29 -11.55 2.51 -3.24
C ALA A 29 -11.38 3.93 -2.67
N ALA A 30 -10.27 4.19 -1.98
CA ALA A 30 -9.86 5.52 -1.54
C ALA A 30 -9.11 6.34 -2.61
N TYR A 31 -9.10 5.89 -3.87
CA TYR A 31 -8.38 6.51 -4.99
C TYR A 31 -6.86 6.63 -4.78
N ILE A 32 -6.29 5.79 -3.92
CA ILE A 32 -4.84 5.73 -3.66
C ILE A 32 -4.24 4.66 -4.57
N GLU A 33 -3.33 5.06 -5.44
CA GLU A 33 -2.60 4.13 -6.30
C GLU A 33 -1.53 3.39 -5.48
N VAL A 34 -1.57 2.05 -5.55
CA VAL A 34 -0.70 1.19 -4.74
C VAL A 34 -0.02 0.15 -5.59
N SER A 35 1.27 -0.06 -5.34
CA SER A 35 2.05 -1.10 -5.98
C SER A 35 2.19 -2.29 -5.05
N MET A 36 1.96 -3.49 -5.56
CA MET A 36 2.18 -4.73 -4.85
C MET A 36 3.53 -5.28 -5.29
N LYS A 37 4.43 -5.50 -4.33
CA LYS A 37 5.75 -6.07 -4.57
C LYS A 37 5.86 -7.39 -3.83
N GLU A 38 6.02 -8.48 -4.56
CA GLU A 38 6.43 -9.75 -3.98
C GLU A 38 7.86 -9.65 -3.49
N ASN A 39 8.06 -9.95 -2.20
CA ASN A 39 9.37 -9.94 -1.56
C ASN A 39 9.84 -11.37 -1.27
N GLY A 40 9.55 -12.31 -2.18
CA GLY A 40 9.92 -13.72 -2.09
C GLY A 40 9.49 -14.36 -0.77
N ARG A 41 10.45 -14.91 -0.02
CA ARG A 41 10.20 -15.54 1.30
C ARG A 41 9.73 -14.57 2.39
N ASN A 42 9.87 -13.26 2.17
CA ASN A 42 9.40 -12.23 3.09
C ASN A 42 7.92 -11.85 2.88
N GLY A 43 7.20 -12.58 2.02
CA GLY A 43 5.80 -12.36 1.74
C GLY A 43 5.56 -11.23 0.74
N PHE A 44 4.36 -10.66 0.81
CA PHE A 44 3.90 -9.62 -0.11
C PHE A 44 3.96 -8.26 0.57
N LEU A 45 4.49 -7.26 -0.14
CA LEU A 45 4.56 -5.89 0.33
C LEU A 45 3.64 -4.99 -0.49
N LEU A 46 3.00 -4.04 0.19
CA LEU A 46 2.25 -2.99 -0.45
C LEU A 46 2.97 -1.66 -0.30
N SER A 47 3.23 -1.01 -1.42
CA SER A 47 3.94 0.26 -1.48
C SER A 47 3.04 1.36 -2.01
N VAL A 48 2.97 2.48 -1.30
CA VAL A 48 2.13 3.63 -1.65
C VAL A 48 2.99 4.88 -1.85
N PRO A 49 2.56 5.84 -2.68
CA PRO A 49 3.19 7.14 -2.77
C PRO A 49 3.31 7.81 -1.40
N CYS A 50 4.45 8.45 -1.11
CA CYS A 50 4.64 9.17 0.15
C CYS A 50 3.55 10.22 0.41
N GLU A 51 3.02 10.85 -0.64
CA GLU A 51 1.91 11.82 -0.58
C GLU A 51 0.65 11.22 0.06
N TYR A 52 0.42 9.93 -0.16
CA TYR A 52 -0.74 9.20 0.38
C TYR A 52 -0.40 8.35 1.60
N TYR A 53 0.81 8.43 2.16
CA TYR A 53 1.23 7.61 3.30
C TYR A 53 0.28 7.77 4.50
N THR A 54 -0.01 9.01 4.90
CA THR A 54 -0.92 9.28 6.03
C THR A 54 -2.34 8.78 5.77
N ALA A 55 -2.84 8.94 4.53
CA ALA A 55 -4.16 8.46 4.14
C ALA A 55 -4.21 6.92 4.14
N ALA A 56 -3.19 6.27 3.59
CA ALA A 56 -3.07 4.82 3.57
C ALA A 56 -3.00 4.23 4.98
N MET A 57 -2.21 4.83 5.87
CA MET A 57 -2.13 4.43 7.28
C MET A 57 -3.47 4.58 8.00
N ARG A 58 -4.26 5.62 7.70
CA ARG A 58 -5.62 5.76 8.24
C ARG A 58 -6.56 4.65 7.73
N VAL A 59 -6.55 4.37 6.44
CA VAL A 59 -7.39 3.31 5.84
C VAL A 59 -7.02 1.93 6.39
N ILE A 60 -5.72 1.63 6.53
CA ILE A 60 -5.23 0.38 7.11
C ILE A 60 -5.54 0.31 8.61
N GLY A 61 -5.33 1.40 9.35
CA GLY A 61 -5.61 1.48 10.78
C GLY A 61 -7.09 1.26 11.10
N ASN A 62 -7.99 1.80 10.28
CA ASN A 62 -9.43 1.60 10.39
C ASN A 62 -9.88 0.16 10.04
N ARG A 63 -8.99 -0.69 9.55
CA ARG A 63 -9.29 -2.12 9.25
C ARG A 63 -9.35 -2.99 10.53
N LYS A 64 -8.83 -2.52 11.67
CA LYS A 64 -9.08 -3.08 13.02
C LYS A 64 -9.95 -2.06 13.77
N ILE A 65 -11.09 -2.36 14.37
CA ILE A 65 -11.48 -3.51 15.20
C ILE A 65 -12.99 -3.73 15.00
N SER A 66 -13.42 -4.92 14.58
CA SER A 66 -14.69 -5.50 14.98
C SER A 66 -14.47 -6.96 15.35
#